data_AF-A0A9E0UG26-F1
#
_entry.id   AF-A0A9E0UG26-F1
#
_cell.length_a   1.000
_cell.length_b   1.000
_cell.length_c   1.000
_cell.angle_alpha   90.00
_cell.angle_beta   90.00
_cell.angle_gamma   90.00
#
_symmetry.space_group_name_H-M   'P 1'
#
loop_
_entity.id
_entity.type
_entity.pdbx_description
1 polymer ?
#
loop_
_entity_poly.entity_id
_entity_poly.type
_entity_poly.pdbx_seq_one_letter_code
_entity_poly.pdbx_strand_id
1 'polypeptide(L)'
;MELRVKELCKEKGLQMQELADKLGITRITLTRNISGNPTISTLENIAAALGVSVPELFAPQPTNTITCPKCGTVLEVKERDK
;
A
#
# COMPACT_ATOMS: atom_id res chain seq x y z
N MET A 1 -3.38 5.05 -8.51
CA MET A 1 -3.05 4.01 -7.51
C MET A 1 -2.73 4.75 -6.23
N GLU A 2 -3.50 4.56 -5.17
CA GLU A 2 -3.28 5.27 -3.91
C GLU A 2 -2.56 4.33 -2.93
N LEU A 3 -1.44 4.78 -2.39
CA LEU A 3 -0.68 4.05 -1.38
C LEU A 3 -1.16 4.45 0.01
N ARG A 4 -1.38 3.47 0.88
CA ARG A 4 -1.86 3.66 2.26
C ARG A 4 -0.74 3.94 3.27
N VAL A 5 0.40 4.45 2.79
CA VAL A 5 1.60 4.76 3.60
C VAL A 5 1.26 5.68 4.78
N LYS A 6 0.39 6.66 4.59
CA LYS A 6 -0.02 7.59 5.66
C LYS A 6 -0.83 6.89 6.76
N GLU A 7 -1.63 5.89 6.42
CA GLU A 7 -2.39 5.10 7.39
C GLU A 7 -1.44 4.17 8.16
N LEU A 8 -0.56 3.45 7.46
CA LEU A 8 0.43 2.57 8.07
C LEU A 8 1.36 3.30 9.04
N CYS A 9 1.77 4.53 8.71
CA CYS A 9 2.51 5.40 9.62
C CYS A 9 1.73 5.64 10.93
N LYS A 10 0.42 5.96 10.84
CA LYS A 10 -0.42 6.19 12.02
C LYS A 10 -0.60 4.92 12.85
N GLU A 11 -0.85 3.79 12.20
CA GLU A 11 -1.02 2.49 12.87
C GLU A 11 0.24 2.09 13.65
N LYS A 12 1.42 2.48 13.15
CA LYS A 12 2.71 2.21 13.79
C LYS A 12 3.19 3.34 14.71
N GLY A 13 2.37 4.37 14.95
CA GLY A 13 2.74 5.52 15.79
C GLY A 13 3.91 6.34 15.24
N LEU A 14 4.17 6.27 13.93
CA LEU A 14 5.32 6.88 13.26
C LEU A 14 4.88 8.13 12.47
N GLN A 15 5.66 9.21 12.54
CA GLN A 15 5.37 10.41 11.76
C GLN A 15 5.91 10.29 10.34
N MET A 16 5.24 10.91 9.37
CA MET A 16 5.73 10.97 7.98
C MET A 16 7.13 11.59 7.85
N GLN A 17 7.50 12.48 8.78
CA GLN A 17 8.84 13.05 8.82
C GLN A 17 9.87 12.00 9.23
N GLU A 18 9.62 11.25 10.30
CA GLU A 18 10.47 10.15 10.75
C GLU A 18 10.65 9.06 9.68
N LEU A 19 9.61 8.78 8.89
CA LEU A 19 9.72 7.86 7.76
C LEU A 19 10.67 8.42 6.69
N ALA A 20 10.57 9.71 6.39
CA ALA A 20 11.45 10.36 5.43
C ALA A 20 12.90 10.38 5.93
N ASP A 21 13.11 10.64 7.22
CA ASP A 21 14.41 10.62 7.88
C ASP A 21 15.04 9.21 7.81
N LYS A 22 14.26 8.14 8.09
CA LYS A 22 14.69 6.75 7.92
C LYS A 22 15.10 6.40 6.48
N LEU A 23 14.45 7.04 5.51
CA LEU A 23 14.72 6.85 4.09
C LEU A 23 15.83 7.77 3.56
N GLY A 24 16.37 8.67 4.39
CA GLY A 24 17.38 9.65 3.98
C GLY A 24 16.89 10.67 2.96
N ILE A 25 15.57 10.93 2.91
CA ILE A 25 14.94 11.86 1.97
C ILE A 25 14.14 12.93 2.70
N THR A 26 13.78 14.00 2.00
CA THR A 26 12.88 15.01 2.58
C THR A 26 11.44 14.51 2.64
N ARG A 27 10.66 15.02 3.59
CA ARG A 27 9.20 14.78 3.68
C ARG A 27 8.46 15.14 2.39
N ILE A 28 8.92 16.18 1.68
CA ILE A 28 8.32 16.62 0.40
C ILE A 28 8.61 15.56 -0.67
N THR A 29 9.84 15.05 -0.76
CA THR A 29 10.22 13.97 -1.66
C THR A 29 9.41 12.71 -1.39
N LEU A 30 9.26 12.33 -0.11
CA LEU A 30 8.42 11.20 0.29
C LEU A 30 6.97 11.40 -0.17
N THR A 31 6.39 12.57 0.07
CA THR A 31 5.01 12.89 -0.34
C THR A 31 4.85 12.81 -1.87
N ARG A 32 5.84 13.30 -2.62
CA ARG A 32 5.84 13.21 -4.09
C ARG A 32 5.95 11.76 -4.57
N ASN A 33 6.74 10.93 -3.92
CA ASN A 33 6.88 9.51 -4.24
C ASN A 33 5.58 8.75 -3.99
N ILE A 34 4.90 8.99 -2.86
CA ILE A 34 3.65 8.27 -2.53
C ILE A 34 2.45 8.70 -3.37
N SER A 35 2.41 9.97 -3.81
CA SER A 35 1.33 10.51 -4.65
C SER A 35 1.60 10.39 -6.14
N GLY A 36 2.83 10.03 -6.53
CA GLY A 36 3.25 9.87 -7.91
C GLY A 36 3.26 8.41 -8.36
N ASN A 37 4.21 8.08 -9.24
CA ASN A 37 4.49 6.72 -9.67
C ASN A 37 5.87 6.29 -9.14
N PRO A 38 5.94 5.74 -7.91
CA PRO A 38 7.21 5.35 -7.32
C PRO A 38 7.85 4.17 -8.05
N THR A 39 9.17 4.07 -7.98
CA THR A 39 9.89 2.88 -8.46
C THR A 39 9.70 1.71 -7.51
N ILE A 40 9.90 0.48 -8.00
CA ILE A 40 9.88 -0.74 -7.16
C ILE A 40 10.83 -0.59 -5.96
N SER A 41 12.06 -0.12 -6.19
CA SER A 41 13.03 0.11 -5.13
C SER A 41 12.54 1.11 -4.08
N THR A 42 11.77 2.12 -4.48
CA THR A 42 11.17 3.08 -3.53
C THR A 42 10.10 2.41 -2.68
N LEU A 43 9.26 1.55 -3.28
CA LEU A 43 8.25 0.77 -2.56
C LEU A 43 8.90 -0.19 -1.56
N GLU A 44 9.95 -0.90 -1.97
CA GLU A 44 10.70 -1.81 -1.10
C GLU A 44 11.31 -1.07 0.10
N ASN A 45 11.93 0.08 -0.13
CA ASN A 45 12.51 0.89 0.95
C ASN A 45 11.44 1.41 1.91
N ILE A 46 10.30 1.88 1.41
CA ILE A 46 9.18 2.33 2.25
C ILE A 46 8.62 1.17 3.08
N ALA A 47 8.41 0.00 2.45
CA ALA A 47 7.92 -1.20 3.13
C ALA A 47 8.89 -1.65 4.23
N ALA A 48 10.20 -1.66 3.94
CA ALA A 48 11.24 -2.00 4.91
C ALA A 48 11.30 -1.01 6.08
N ALA A 49 11.24 0.30 5.80
CA ALA A 49 11.26 1.34 6.83
C ALA A 49 10.01 1.31 7.73
N LEU A 50 8.88 0.86 7.20
CA LEU A 50 7.64 0.60 7.93
C LEU A 50 7.59 -0.80 8.57
N GLY A 51 8.46 -1.73 8.17
CA GLY A 51 8.41 -3.13 8.61
C GLY A 51 7.11 -3.82 8.20
N VAL A 52 6.72 -3.69 6.94
CA VAL A 52 5.55 -4.35 6.32
C VAL A 52 5.96 -4.99 5.00
N SER A 53 5.09 -5.80 4.41
CA SER A 53 5.29 -6.28 3.04
C SER A 53 4.91 -5.21 2.01
N VAL A 54 5.48 -5.26 0.80
CA VAL A 54 5.14 -4.33 -0.29
C VAL A 54 3.64 -4.35 -0.63
N PRO A 55 2.94 -5.50 -0.69
CA PRO A 55 1.50 -5.55 -0.90
C PRO A 55 0.67 -4.76 0.14
N GLU A 56 1.15 -4.67 1.39
CA GLU A 56 0.45 -3.92 2.44
C GLU A 56 0.51 -2.40 2.25
N LEU A 57 1.43 -1.90 1.43
CA LEU A 57 1.44 -0.48 1.05
C LEU A 57 0.22 -0.09 0.21
N PHE A 58 -0.50 -1.06 -0.35
CA PHE A 58 -1.67 -0.86 -1.17
C PHE A 58 -2.97 -1.05 -0.37
N ALA A 59 -4.09 -0.62 -0.96
CA ALA A 59 -5.40 -0.88 -0.36
C ALA A 59 -5.68 -2.39 -0.22
N PRO A 60 -6.35 -2.82 0.87
CA PRO A 60 -6.75 -4.20 1.01
C PRO A 60 -7.63 -4.55 -0.19
N GLN A 61 -7.23 -5.59 -0.91
CA GLN A 61 -8.02 -6.11 -2.01
C GLN A 61 -9.20 -6.84 -1.37
N PRO A 62 -10.44 -6.65 -1.84
CA PRO A 62 -11.58 -7.36 -1.27
C PRO A 62 -11.34 -8.88 -1.39
N THR A 63 -11.13 -9.53 -0.24
CA THR A 63 -10.68 -10.92 -0.13
C THR A 63 -11.67 -11.92 -0.72
N ASN A 64 -12.93 -11.52 -0.84
CA ASN A 64 -14.02 -12.36 -1.30
C ASN A 64 -14.34 -12.10 -2.78
N THR A 65 -13.39 -11.57 -3.55
CA THR A 65 -13.62 -11.28 -4.97
C THR A 65 -12.72 -12.08 -5.88
N ILE A 66 -13.30 -12.58 -6.97
CA ILE A 66 -12.55 -13.22 -8.06
C ILE A 66 -12.80 -12.44 -9.36
N THR A 67 -11.76 -12.31 -10.19
CA THR A 67 -11.91 -11.74 -11.53
C THR A 67 -12.24 -12.86 -12.52
N CYS A 68 -13.35 -12.74 -13.23
CA CYS A 68 -13.76 -13.72 -14.24
C CYS A 68 -12.75 -13.74 -15.40
N PRO A 69 -12.09 -14.86 -15.71
CA PRO A 69 -11.06 -14.93 -16.75
C PRO A 69 -11.63 -14.78 -18.17
N LYS A 70 -12.95 -14.87 -18.34
CA LYS A 70 -13.61 -14.73 -19.64
C LYS A 70 -13.97 -13.28 -19.98
N CYS A 71 -14.42 -12.49 -19.01
CA CYS A 71 -14.99 -11.16 -19.24
C CYS A 71 -14.38 -10.05 -18.36
N GLY A 72 -13.52 -10.37 -17.40
CA GLY A 72 -12.87 -9.40 -16.51
C GLY A 72 -13.77 -8.87 -15.39
N THR A 73 -15.01 -9.34 -15.27
CA THR A 73 -15.94 -8.92 -14.20
C THR A 73 -15.45 -9.40 -12.83
N VAL A 74 -15.45 -8.50 -11.85
CA VAL A 74 -15.19 -8.82 -10.45
C VAL A 74 -16.46 -9.43 -9.83
N LEU A 75 -16.37 -10.66 -9.34
CA LEU A 75 -17.46 -11.43 -8.75
C LEU A 75 -17.23 -11.55 -7.24
N GLU A 76 -18.26 -11.29 -6.44
CA GLU A 76 -18.24 -11.49 -4.99
C GLU A 76 -18.65 -12.92 -4.64
N VAL A 77 -17.80 -13.62 -3.88
CA VAL A 77 -18.01 -14.98 -3.40
C VAL A 77 -18.79 -14.91 -2.09
N LYS A 78 -19.94 -15.60 -2.03
CA LYS A 78 -20.73 -15.80 -0.81
C LYS A 78 -20.85 -17.28 -0.53
N GLU A 79 -20.82 -17.65 0.75
CA GLU A 79 -21.15 -19.01 1.17
C GLU A 79 -22.58 -19.32 0.72
N ARG A 80 -22.77 -20.48 0.08
CA ARG A 80 -24.10 -20.90 -0.35
C ARG A 80 -24.83 -21.42 0.89
N ASP A 81 -25.90 -20.74 1.26
CA ASP A 81 -26.80 -21.18 2.34
C ASP A 81 -27.29 -22.60 2.04
N LYS A 82 -27.22 -23.49 3.04
CA LYS A 82 -27.36 -24.94 2.88
C LYS A 82 -28.81 -25.39 2.93
#